data_AF-A0A835DQD8-F1
#
_entry.id   AF-A0A835DQD8-F1
#
_cell.length_a   1.000
_cell.length_b   1.000
_cell.length_c   1.000
_cell.angle_alpha   90.00
_cell.angle_beta   90.00
_cell.angle_gamma   90.00
#
_symmetry.space_group_name_H-M   'P 1'
#
loop_
_entity.id
_entity.type
_entity.pdbx_description
1 polymer ?
#
loop_
_entity_poly.entity_id
_entity_poly.type
_entity_poly.pdbx_seq_one_letter_code
_entity_poly.pdbx_strand_id
1 'polypeptide(L)'
;MSSSALSRLANLQRHFHHSEKGGSDGMARGLVKISPDVSDALLRGSAVVALESTIISHGMPYPQNLETAKEVEAVVRENGAVPATIAILDGIPCIGLSIEELERIAQLGTRAQKTARRDIAHIVAIKGNGATTVSATMFFASMVGISVFVTGGIGGVHRHGEHTMDISSDLTELGRTPVAVISAGVKSILDIPRTLEYLETQGVCVAAYKTNVFPAFFTETSGCKVGLTVESNRVCAKLRFYYATIKLGLGTGVLIAVPIPKEHATSGSLIESAIQRALKEARDKNITGNAETPFLLARVNELTGGASLASIVITLVILVTLELLHNDGGAESAS
;
A
#
# COMPACT_ATOMS: atom_id res chain seq x y z
N MET A 1 24.42 6.16 -10.50
CA MET A 1 23.62 4.94 -10.77
C MET A 1 24.28 3.67 -10.23
N SER A 2 25.60 3.49 -10.38
CA SER A 2 26.35 2.37 -9.73
C SER A 2 26.14 2.30 -8.19
N SER A 3 26.14 3.45 -7.50
CA SER A 3 25.99 3.51 -6.04
C SER A 3 24.62 3.04 -5.49
N SER A 4 23.50 3.27 -6.22
CA SER A 4 22.17 2.85 -5.76
C SER A 4 21.87 1.39 -6.05
N ALA A 5 22.40 0.85 -7.15
CA ALA A 5 22.32 -0.58 -7.43
C ALA A 5 23.17 -1.38 -6.43
N LEU A 6 24.37 -0.88 -6.07
CA LEU A 6 25.22 -1.49 -5.05
C LEU A 6 24.60 -1.45 -3.65
N SER A 7 23.92 -0.37 -3.26
CA SER A 7 23.23 -0.32 -1.97
C SER A 7 22.00 -1.24 -1.92
N ARG A 8 21.26 -1.38 -3.04
CA ARG A 8 20.18 -2.37 -3.19
C ARG A 8 20.71 -3.79 -3.11
N LEU A 9 21.80 -4.09 -3.82
CA LEU A 9 22.52 -5.36 -3.75
C LEU A 9 22.97 -5.69 -2.33
N ALA A 10 23.56 -4.74 -1.61
CA ALA A 10 23.99 -4.92 -0.22
C ALA A 10 22.80 -5.10 0.74
N ASN A 11 21.66 -4.43 0.51
CA ASN A 11 20.43 -4.66 1.27
C ASN A 11 19.87 -6.07 1.02
N LEU A 12 19.78 -6.47 -0.24
CA LEU A 12 19.33 -7.79 -0.65
C LEU A 12 20.23 -8.89 -0.05
N GLN A 13 21.55 -8.76 -0.16
CA GLN A 13 22.51 -9.71 0.40
C GLN A 13 22.42 -9.84 1.93
N ARG A 14 22.07 -8.76 2.64
CA ARG A 14 21.83 -8.82 4.10
C ARG A 14 20.58 -9.62 4.48
N HIS A 15 19.68 -9.89 3.54
CA HIS A 15 18.39 -10.53 3.80
C HIS A 15 18.20 -11.86 3.07
N PHE A 16 19.02 -12.17 2.05
CA PHE A 16 18.99 -13.44 1.32
C PHE A 16 19.75 -14.58 2.03
N HIS A 17 19.10 -15.75 2.12
CA HIS A 17 19.77 -17.05 2.01
C HIS A 17 18.79 -18.13 1.50
N HIS A 18 19.01 -18.61 0.28
CA HIS A 18 18.43 -19.85 -0.23
C HIS A 18 19.37 -21.02 0.12
N SER A 19 18.84 -22.06 0.73
CA SER A 19 19.58 -23.26 1.12
C SER A 19 19.95 -24.12 -0.10
N GLU A 20 21.24 -24.32 -0.34
CA GLU A 20 21.75 -25.61 -0.79
C GLU A 20 22.94 -26.06 0.08
N LYS A 21 22.74 -27.23 0.71
CA LYS A 21 23.71 -28.12 1.38
C LYS A 21 24.49 -27.60 2.60
N GLY A 22 24.09 -28.15 3.76
CA GLY A 22 24.99 -28.80 4.72
C GLY A 22 26.12 -27.96 5.32
N GLY A 23 25.81 -27.23 6.40
CA GLY A 23 26.81 -26.64 7.28
C GLY A 23 26.16 -26.22 8.59
N SER A 24 26.66 -26.77 9.70
CA SER A 24 26.24 -26.44 11.06
C SER A 24 26.73 -25.03 11.42
N ASP A 25 25.90 -24.01 11.20
CA ASP A 25 26.02 -22.74 11.91
C ASP A 25 24.62 -22.14 12.12
N GLY A 26 24.05 -22.44 13.29
CA GLY A 26 22.67 -22.14 13.60
C GLY A 26 22.51 -20.74 14.17
N MET A 27 22.41 -19.70 13.33
CA MET A 27 21.65 -18.48 13.66
C MET A 27 21.48 -17.42 12.54
N ALA A 28 21.52 -17.77 11.24
CA ALA A 28 21.23 -16.80 10.17
C ALA A 28 20.53 -17.42 8.96
N ARG A 29 19.30 -17.94 9.14
CA ARG A 29 18.39 -18.20 8.00
C ARG A 29 17.80 -16.86 7.54
N GLY A 30 17.78 -16.63 6.22
CA GLY A 30 17.30 -15.38 5.61
C GLY A 30 15.94 -14.95 6.17
N LEU A 31 15.86 -13.68 6.60
CA LEU A 31 14.71 -13.14 7.34
C LEU A 31 13.46 -12.93 6.46
N VAL A 32 13.62 -12.97 5.12
CA VAL A 32 12.58 -12.68 4.13
C VAL A 32 12.81 -13.53 2.87
N LYS A 33 11.74 -14.05 2.26
CA LYS A 33 11.72 -14.67 0.93
C LYS A 33 11.37 -13.62 -0.11
N ILE A 34 12.19 -13.46 -1.15
CA ILE A 34 11.95 -12.55 -2.27
C ILE A 34 11.79 -13.40 -3.53
N SER A 35 10.78 -13.13 -4.36
CA SER A 35 10.60 -13.87 -5.62
C SER A 35 11.75 -13.60 -6.60
N PRO A 36 12.06 -14.55 -7.50
CA PRO A 36 13.08 -14.35 -8.53
C PRO A 36 12.83 -13.09 -9.37
N ASP A 37 11.58 -12.85 -9.80
CA ASP A 37 11.21 -11.70 -10.62
C ASP A 37 11.48 -10.37 -9.90
N VAL A 38 11.11 -10.29 -8.62
CA VAL A 38 11.32 -9.08 -7.81
C VAL A 38 12.81 -8.89 -7.54
N SER A 39 13.52 -9.96 -7.19
CA SER A 39 14.97 -9.93 -7.00
C SER A 39 15.69 -9.40 -8.25
N ASP A 40 15.38 -9.98 -9.42
CA ASP A 40 15.97 -9.62 -10.69
C ASP A 40 15.66 -8.18 -11.08
N ALA A 41 14.42 -7.72 -10.88
CA ALA A 41 14.02 -6.34 -11.14
C ALA A 41 14.79 -5.36 -10.25
N LEU A 42 14.92 -5.65 -8.96
CA LEU A 42 15.68 -4.81 -8.02
C LEU A 42 17.17 -4.75 -8.38
N LEU A 43 17.76 -5.88 -8.79
CA LEU A 43 19.16 -5.98 -9.22
C LEU A 43 19.44 -5.17 -10.50
N ARG A 44 18.52 -5.23 -11.47
CA ARG A 44 18.61 -4.50 -12.74
C ARG A 44 18.21 -3.03 -12.62
N GLY A 45 17.64 -2.63 -11.48
CA GLY A 45 17.11 -1.29 -11.27
C GLY A 45 15.77 -1.02 -11.96
N SER A 46 15.10 -2.07 -12.43
CA SER A 46 13.75 -2.01 -13.01
C SER A 46 12.72 -1.58 -11.96
N ALA A 47 11.58 -1.07 -12.43
CA ALA A 47 10.49 -0.65 -11.56
C ALA A 47 9.85 -1.86 -10.85
N VAL A 48 9.70 -1.76 -9.53
CA VAL A 48 8.96 -2.72 -8.70
C VAL A 48 7.90 -1.97 -7.92
N VAL A 49 6.68 -2.50 -7.93
CA VAL A 49 5.53 -1.92 -7.21
C VAL A 49 5.10 -2.89 -6.12
N ALA A 50 5.23 -2.49 -4.85
CA ALA A 50 4.69 -3.25 -3.73
C ALA A 50 3.17 -3.22 -3.75
N LEU A 51 2.55 -4.32 -3.31
CA LEU A 51 1.10 -4.48 -3.12
C LEU A 51 0.84 -5.16 -1.76
N GLU A 52 -0.22 -4.75 -1.06
CA GLU A 52 -0.58 -5.34 0.24
C GLU A 52 -1.48 -6.58 0.10
N SER A 53 -1.48 -7.45 1.11
CA SER A 53 -2.36 -8.63 1.15
C SER A 53 -3.59 -8.48 2.05
N THR A 54 -3.67 -7.45 2.90
CA THR A 54 -4.88 -7.22 3.74
C THR A 54 -6.13 -7.02 2.90
N ILE A 55 -6.02 -6.32 1.76
CA ILE A 55 -7.14 -6.12 0.84
C ILE A 55 -7.66 -7.44 0.26
N ILE A 56 -6.77 -8.43 0.09
CA ILE A 56 -7.08 -9.76 -0.43
C ILE A 56 -7.81 -10.58 0.65
N SER A 57 -7.28 -10.63 1.87
CA SER A 57 -7.82 -11.50 2.92
C SER A 57 -9.00 -10.91 3.70
N HIS A 58 -9.06 -9.58 3.83
CA HIS A 58 -10.04 -8.88 4.68
C HIS A 58 -10.86 -7.81 3.94
N GLY A 59 -10.49 -7.47 2.70
CA GLY A 59 -11.17 -6.43 1.92
C GLY A 59 -12.23 -6.98 0.97
N MET A 60 -12.10 -8.22 0.51
CA MET A 60 -12.97 -8.82 -0.50
C MET A 60 -13.27 -10.30 -0.20
N PRO A 61 -14.46 -10.80 -0.56
CA PRO A 61 -14.77 -12.23 -0.46
C PRO A 61 -14.04 -13.06 -1.52
N TYR A 62 -13.90 -14.36 -1.26
CA TYR A 62 -13.44 -15.32 -2.27
C TYR A 62 -14.59 -15.75 -3.19
N PRO A 63 -14.39 -15.89 -4.52
CA PRO A 63 -13.12 -15.81 -5.26
C PRO A 63 -12.71 -14.41 -5.76
N GLN A 64 -13.55 -13.39 -5.56
CA GLN A 64 -13.33 -12.04 -6.11
C GLN A 64 -12.01 -11.41 -5.63
N ASN A 65 -11.59 -11.73 -4.40
CA ASN A 65 -10.32 -11.30 -3.86
C ASN A 65 -9.12 -11.78 -4.67
N LEU A 66 -9.13 -13.04 -5.12
CA LEU A 66 -8.08 -13.64 -5.93
C LEU A 66 -8.10 -13.09 -7.36
N GLU A 67 -9.29 -12.98 -7.95
CA GLU A 67 -9.47 -12.41 -9.29
C GLU A 67 -8.93 -10.98 -9.35
N THR A 68 -9.34 -10.15 -8.39
CA THR A 68 -8.88 -8.76 -8.32
C THR A 68 -7.37 -8.68 -8.07
N ALA A 69 -6.82 -9.53 -7.21
CA ALA A 69 -5.37 -9.54 -6.97
C ALA A 69 -4.58 -9.89 -8.25
N LYS A 70 -5.05 -10.88 -9.02
CA LYS A 70 -4.45 -11.27 -10.30
C LYS A 70 -4.56 -10.16 -11.35
N GLU A 71 -5.71 -9.51 -11.45
CA GLU A 71 -5.93 -8.38 -12.36
C GLU A 71 -4.99 -7.22 -12.01
N VAL A 72 -4.89 -6.86 -10.73
CA VAL A 72 -3.99 -5.80 -10.26
C VAL A 72 -2.54 -6.12 -10.61
N GLU A 73 -2.07 -7.35 -10.35
CA GLU A 73 -0.71 -7.73 -10.75
C GLU A 73 -0.51 -7.73 -12.27
N ALA A 74 -1.51 -8.13 -13.06
CA ALA A 74 -1.46 -8.09 -14.52
C ALA A 74 -1.32 -6.65 -15.03
N VAL A 75 -2.11 -5.71 -14.50
CA VAL A 75 -2.02 -4.29 -14.87
C VAL A 75 -0.64 -3.72 -14.54
N VAL A 76 -0.03 -4.07 -13.40
CA VAL A 76 1.34 -3.66 -13.07
C VAL A 76 2.33 -4.17 -14.14
N ARG A 77 2.21 -5.44 -14.55
CA ARG A 77 3.07 -6.06 -15.57
C ARG A 77 2.85 -5.49 -16.98
N GLU A 78 1.61 -5.25 -17.39
CA GLU A 78 1.25 -4.64 -18.68
C GLU A 78 1.84 -3.24 -18.82
N ASN A 79 1.97 -2.55 -17.70
CA ASN A 79 2.68 -1.30 -17.60
C ASN A 79 4.15 -1.50 -17.16
N GLY A 80 4.78 -2.62 -17.49
CA GLY A 80 6.23 -2.84 -17.45
C GLY A 80 6.93 -2.64 -16.10
N ALA A 81 6.20 -2.71 -14.99
CA ALA A 81 6.76 -2.87 -13.65
C ALA A 81 6.58 -4.30 -13.16
N VAL A 82 7.38 -4.72 -12.18
CA VAL A 82 7.21 -6.03 -11.53
C VAL A 82 6.35 -5.85 -10.27
N PRO A 83 5.19 -6.54 -10.16
CA PRO A 83 4.40 -6.53 -8.93
C PRO A 83 5.08 -7.33 -7.83
N ALA A 84 5.04 -6.79 -6.62
CA ALA A 84 5.51 -7.44 -5.40
C ALA A 84 4.39 -7.46 -4.37
N THR A 85 3.45 -8.40 -4.49
CA THR A 85 2.48 -8.67 -3.44
C THR A 85 3.19 -9.20 -2.20
N ILE A 86 2.94 -8.59 -1.04
CA ILE A 86 3.63 -8.90 0.22
C ILE A 86 2.67 -9.58 1.19
N ALA A 87 3.11 -10.67 1.81
CA ALA A 87 2.41 -11.36 2.90
C ALA A 87 3.41 -12.07 3.82
N ILE A 88 2.94 -12.64 4.93
CA ILE A 88 3.72 -13.60 5.74
C ILE A 88 3.07 -14.97 5.60
N LEU A 89 3.83 -15.97 5.17
CA LEU A 89 3.35 -17.34 5.00
C LEU A 89 4.19 -18.28 5.86
N ASP A 90 3.55 -19.02 6.76
CA ASP A 90 4.20 -19.94 7.71
C ASP A 90 5.37 -19.29 8.50
N GLY A 91 5.19 -18.02 8.87
CA GLY A 91 6.18 -17.19 9.56
C GLY A 91 7.28 -16.61 8.68
N ILE A 92 7.22 -16.81 7.36
CA ILE A 92 8.21 -16.29 6.41
C ILE A 92 7.59 -15.09 5.70
N PRO A 93 8.16 -13.87 5.88
CA PRO A 93 7.78 -12.74 5.04
C PRO A 93 8.12 -13.03 3.57
N CYS A 94 7.13 -12.93 2.69
CA CYS A 94 7.26 -13.20 1.25
C CYS A 94 7.03 -11.92 0.45
N ILE A 95 7.97 -11.56 -0.40
CA ILE A 95 7.95 -10.36 -1.24
C ILE A 95 7.87 -10.77 -2.71
N GLY A 96 6.70 -10.54 -3.31
CA GLY A 96 6.32 -11.17 -4.58
C GLY A 96 5.82 -12.58 -4.31
N LEU A 97 4.51 -12.75 -4.26
CA LEU A 97 3.88 -14.06 -4.11
C LEU A 97 3.84 -14.79 -5.45
N SER A 98 3.99 -16.11 -5.42
CA SER A 98 3.60 -16.95 -6.56
C SER A 98 2.07 -16.98 -6.71
N ILE A 99 1.58 -17.48 -7.84
CA ILE A 99 0.12 -17.63 -8.07
C ILE A 99 -0.50 -18.54 -7.00
N GLU A 100 0.20 -19.60 -6.60
CA GLU A 100 -0.25 -20.54 -5.58
C GLU A 100 -0.26 -19.91 -4.19
N GLU A 101 0.74 -19.09 -3.87
CA GLU A 101 0.81 -18.33 -2.63
C GLU A 101 -0.28 -17.25 -2.55
N LEU A 102 -0.57 -16.59 -3.67
CA LEU A 102 -1.65 -15.62 -3.81
C LEU A 102 -3.02 -16.29 -3.65
N GLU A 103 -3.23 -17.45 -4.26
CA GLU A 103 -4.44 -18.25 -4.07
C GLU A 103 -4.58 -18.72 -2.63
N ARG A 104 -3.49 -19.16 -2.00
CA ARG A 104 -3.47 -19.56 -0.60
C ARG A 104 -3.91 -18.42 0.33
N ILE A 105 -3.37 -17.21 0.16
CA ILE A 105 -3.72 -16.07 1.03
C ILE A 105 -5.19 -15.63 0.81
N ALA A 106 -5.69 -15.74 -0.43
CA ALA A 106 -7.08 -15.47 -0.79
C ALA A 106 -8.06 -16.49 -0.17
N GLN A 107 -7.75 -17.79 -0.24
CA GLN A 107 -8.56 -18.86 0.36
C GLN A 107 -8.48 -18.89 1.90
N LEU A 108 -7.36 -18.48 2.49
CA LEU A 108 -7.26 -18.31 3.93
C LEU A 108 -8.27 -17.27 4.43
N GLY A 109 -8.45 -16.17 3.66
CA GLY A 109 -9.34 -15.09 4.03
C GLY A 109 -9.03 -14.58 5.44
N THR A 110 -10.05 -14.42 6.27
CA THR A 110 -9.92 -13.93 7.66
C THR A 110 -9.12 -14.85 8.59
N ARG A 111 -8.78 -16.08 8.17
CA ARG A 111 -7.87 -16.98 8.92
C ARG A 111 -6.41 -16.53 8.82
N ALA A 112 -6.04 -15.78 7.77
CA ALA A 112 -4.78 -15.05 7.78
C ALA A 112 -4.94 -13.85 8.74
N GLN A 113 -4.00 -13.68 9.66
CA GLN A 113 -4.09 -12.58 10.61
C GLN A 113 -3.81 -11.25 9.92
N LYS A 114 -4.72 -10.27 10.08
CA LYS A 114 -4.46 -8.89 9.68
C LYS A 114 -3.22 -8.37 10.42
N THR A 115 -2.15 -8.11 9.69
CA THR A 115 -0.81 -7.88 10.24
C THR A 115 -0.37 -6.44 9.98
N ALA A 116 -0.40 -5.62 11.03
CA ALA A 116 0.30 -4.34 11.05
C ALA A 116 1.74 -4.52 11.53
N ARG A 117 2.55 -3.46 11.47
CA ARG A 117 3.97 -3.56 11.83
C ARG A 117 4.23 -4.16 13.21
N ARG A 118 3.40 -3.85 14.21
CA ARG A 118 3.54 -4.40 15.57
C ARG A 118 3.32 -5.91 15.64
N ASP A 119 2.54 -6.46 14.71
CA ASP A 119 2.12 -7.86 14.72
C ASP A 119 3.15 -8.77 14.01
N ILE A 120 4.06 -8.19 13.21
CA ILE A 120 5.05 -8.93 12.40
C ILE A 120 5.86 -9.92 13.24
N ALA A 121 6.46 -9.46 14.34
CA ALA A 121 7.32 -10.29 15.17
C ALA A 121 6.56 -11.49 15.75
N HIS A 122 5.30 -11.28 16.14
CA HIS A 122 4.44 -12.33 16.67
C HIS A 122 4.13 -13.38 15.59
N ILE A 123 3.68 -12.95 14.41
CA ILE A 123 3.33 -13.86 13.31
C ILE A 123 4.52 -14.70 12.85
N VAL A 124 5.71 -14.06 12.74
CA VAL A 124 6.95 -14.77 12.41
C VAL A 124 7.30 -15.79 13.49
N ALA A 125 7.22 -15.41 14.77
CA ALA A 125 7.57 -16.30 15.89
C ALA A 125 6.66 -17.53 15.99
N ILE A 126 5.35 -17.37 15.76
CA ILE A 126 4.39 -18.48 15.81
C ILE A 126 4.31 -19.28 14.50
N LYS A 127 5.11 -18.93 13.49
CA LYS A 127 5.03 -19.49 12.14
C LYS A 127 3.63 -19.40 11.53
N GLY A 128 2.97 -18.26 11.76
CA GLY A 128 1.61 -17.99 11.33
C GLY A 128 1.51 -17.48 9.89
N ASN A 129 0.27 -17.31 9.42
CA ASN A 129 -0.03 -16.67 8.15
C ASN A 129 -0.58 -15.25 8.41
N GLY A 130 0.01 -14.25 7.80
CA GLY A 130 -0.31 -12.84 8.01
C GLY A 130 -0.59 -12.11 6.70
N ALA A 131 -1.76 -11.49 6.61
CA ALA A 131 -2.09 -10.55 5.55
C ALA A 131 -1.59 -9.16 5.96
N THR A 132 -0.60 -8.61 5.26
CA THR A 132 0.04 -7.35 5.63
C THR A 132 -0.85 -6.17 5.31
N THR A 133 -0.97 -5.24 6.26
CA THR A 133 -1.60 -3.92 6.06
C THR A 133 -0.63 -2.98 5.35
N VAL A 134 -1.05 -1.74 5.09
CA VAL A 134 -0.19 -0.66 4.60
C VAL A 134 1.08 -0.53 5.46
N SER A 135 0.97 -0.45 6.79
CA SER A 135 2.14 -0.32 7.67
C SER A 135 3.16 -1.46 7.57
N ALA A 136 2.70 -2.72 7.51
CA ALA A 136 3.59 -3.87 7.39
C ALA A 136 4.19 -4.01 5.99
N THR A 137 3.38 -3.72 4.96
CA THR A 137 3.81 -3.73 3.56
C THR A 137 4.90 -2.70 3.31
N MET A 138 4.74 -1.47 3.82
CA MET A 138 5.77 -0.42 3.76
C MET A 138 7.08 -0.86 4.42
N PHE A 139 7.01 -1.45 5.61
CA PHE A 139 8.20 -1.93 6.33
C PHE A 139 8.99 -2.93 5.49
N PHE A 140 8.31 -3.96 4.95
CA PHE A 140 8.96 -4.97 4.14
C PHE A 140 9.44 -4.43 2.78
N ALA A 141 8.66 -3.58 2.12
CA ALA A 141 9.06 -2.92 0.87
C ALA A 141 10.35 -2.12 1.06
N SER A 142 10.42 -1.30 2.10
CA SER A 142 11.61 -0.52 2.42
C SER A 142 12.82 -1.39 2.76
N MET A 143 12.61 -2.49 3.50
CA MET A 143 13.67 -3.45 3.85
C MET A 143 14.38 -4.02 2.61
N VAL A 144 13.64 -4.30 1.54
CA VAL A 144 14.20 -4.86 0.29
C VAL A 144 14.49 -3.80 -0.77
N GLY A 145 14.28 -2.51 -0.48
CA GLY A 145 14.59 -1.41 -1.39
C GLY A 145 13.53 -1.14 -2.47
N ILE A 146 12.29 -1.58 -2.26
CA ILE A 146 11.13 -1.17 -3.07
C ILE A 146 10.67 0.21 -2.60
N SER A 147 10.67 1.18 -3.51
CA SER A 147 10.38 2.59 -3.22
C SER A 147 8.92 3.00 -3.43
N VAL A 148 8.13 2.17 -4.13
CA VAL A 148 6.76 2.50 -4.55
C VAL A 148 5.80 1.43 -4.05
N PHE A 149 4.70 1.86 -3.45
CA PHE A 149 3.63 1.01 -2.96
C PHE A 149 2.28 1.59 -3.39
N VAL A 150 1.43 0.75 -4.00
CA VAL A 150 0.05 1.10 -4.36
C VAL A 150 -0.93 0.34 -3.47
N THR A 151 -1.90 1.06 -2.90
CA THR A 151 -3.05 0.50 -2.19
C THR A 151 -4.31 1.27 -2.60
N GLY A 152 -5.49 0.71 -2.36
CA GLY A 152 -6.73 1.46 -2.56
C GLY A 152 -6.78 2.73 -1.70
N GLY A 153 -6.52 2.61 -0.40
CA GLY A 153 -6.71 3.68 0.57
C GLY A 153 -5.96 3.37 1.85
N ILE A 154 -5.23 4.34 2.39
CA ILE A 154 -4.51 4.14 3.66
C ILE A 154 -5.48 4.15 4.85
N GLY A 155 -5.06 3.58 5.99
CA GLY A 155 -5.68 3.86 7.27
C GLY A 155 -5.42 5.31 7.71
N GLY A 156 -6.04 5.73 8.80
CA GLY A 156 -5.95 7.11 9.28
C GLY A 156 -6.50 7.27 10.69
N VAL A 157 -6.80 8.50 11.07
CA VAL A 157 -7.50 8.80 12.32
C VAL A 157 -8.96 8.41 12.14
N HIS A 158 -9.49 7.57 13.04
CA HIS A 158 -10.89 7.20 13.00
C HIS A 158 -11.76 8.39 13.42
N ARG A 159 -13.03 8.38 13.01
CA ARG A 159 -14.00 9.39 13.46
C ARG A 159 -14.15 9.29 14.98
N HIS A 160 -14.14 10.44 15.66
CA HIS A 160 -14.05 10.54 17.13
C HIS A 160 -12.70 10.08 17.72
N GLY A 161 -11.64 10.01 16.89
CA GLY A 161 -10.28 9.67 17.30
C GLY A 161 -9.70 10.58 18.40
N GLU A 162 -10.21 11.80 18.55
CA GLU A 162 -9.88 12.71 19.65
C GLU A 162 -10.29 12.19 21.04
N HIS A 163 -11.24 11.26 21.09
CA HIS A 163 -11.71 10.64 22.33
C HIS A 163 -11.23 9.19 22.45
N THR A 164 -11.28 8.43 21.35
CA THR A 164 -10.96 7.00 21.35
C THR A 164 -9.46 6.72 21.22
N MET A 165 -8.70 7.68 20.68
CA MET A 165 -7.31 7.50 20.26
C MET A 165 -7.14 6.36 19.24
N ASP A 166 -8.20 6.02 18.50
CA ASP A 166 -8.16 5.01 17.44
C ASP A 166 -7.54 5.61 16.17
N ILE A 167 -6.23 5.40 16.03
CA ILE A 167 -5.39 5.97 14.98
C ILE A 167 -4.62 4.83 14.32
N SER A 168 -4.72 4.72 13.00
CA SER A 168 -4.01 3.69 12.24
C SER A 168 -2.50 3.85 12.37
N SER A 169 -1.82 2.72 12.58
CA SER A 169 -0.36 2.63 12.56
C SER A 169 0.25 2.94 11.18
N ASP A 170 -0.57 3.00 10.12
CA ASP A 170 -0.15 3.43 8.79
C ASP A 170 0.43 4.85 8.81
N LEU A 171 -0.14 5.76 9.62
CA LEU A 171 0.30 7.15 9.68
C LEU A 171 1.69 7.28 10.32
N THR A 172 1.91 6.56 11.42
CA THR A 172 3.23 6.48 12.07
C THR A 172 4.24 5.78 11.18
N GLU A 173 3.82 4.80 10.37
CA GLU A 173 4.71 4.14 9.43
C GLU A 173 5.14 5.08 8.29
N LEU A 174 4.20 5.86 7.73
CA LEU A 174 4.51 6.94 6.80
C LEU A 174 5.52 7.94 7.38
N GLY A 175 5.46 8.22 8.69
CA GLY A 175 6.42 9.11 9.37
C GLY A 175 7.85 8.57 9.51
N ARG A 176 8.12 7.29 9.21
CA ARG A 176 9.44 6.67 9.48
C ARG A 176 9.95 5.70 8.42
N THR A 177 9.17 5.48 7.36
CA THR A 177 9.50 4.50 6.33
C THR A 177 9.47 5.16 4.95
N PRO A 178 10.63 5.25 4.27
CA PRO A 178 10.78 6.05 3.06
C PRO A 178 10.26 5.33 1.82
N VAL A 179 8.94 5.18 1.75
CA VAL A 179 8.20 4.59 0.63
C VAL A 179 7.18 5.62 0.13
N ALA A 180 7.08 5.77 -1.18
CA ALA A 180 6.02 6.53 -1.82
C ALA A 180 4.75 5.65 -1.88
N VAL A 181 3.73 6.04 -1.12
CA VAL A 181 2.43 5.37 -1.08
C VAL A 181 1.47 6.10 -1.99
N ILE A 182 0.90 5.39 -2.95
CA ILE A 182 -0.14 5.90 -3.84
C ILE A 182 -1.46 5.27 -3.46
N SER A 183 -2.47 6.11 -3.25
CA SER A 183 -3.81 5.68 -2.88
C SER A 183 -4.88 6.65 -3.36
N ALA A 184 -6.14 6.27 -3.27
CA ALA A 184 -7.27 7.19 -3.44
C ALA A 184 -7.53 8.05 -2.19
N GLY A 185 -6.47 8.36 -1.43
CA GLY A 185 -6.55 9.04 -0.13
C GLY A 185 -6.65 8.07 1.03
N VAL A 186 -7.43 8.43 2.04
CA VAL A 186 -7.72 7.60 3.24
C VAL A 186 -9.08 6.94 3.07
N LYS A 187 -9.27 5.74 3.61
CA LYS A 187 -10.57 5.04 3.56
C LYS A 187 -11.70 5.97 4.06
N SER A 188 -12.82 6.03 3.34
CA SER A 188 -13.92 7.00 3.59
C SER A 188 -14.58 6.93 4.98
N ILE A 189 -14.38 5.83 5.70
CA ILE A 189 -14.85 5.64 7.08
C ILE A 189 -14.09 6.49 8.10
N LEU A 190 -12.97 7.10 7.71
CA LEU A 190 -12.04 7.80 8.58
C LEU A 190 -12.32 9.30 8.65
N ASP A 191 -11.58 9.98 9.53
CA ASP A 191 -11.57 11.43 9.66
C ASP A 191 -10.44 12.03 8.82
N ILE A 192 -10.79 12.60 7.67
CA ILE A 192 -9.82 13.16 6.72
C ILE A 192 -9.08 14.37 7.30
N PRO A 193 -9.76 15.42 7.83
CA PRO A 193 -9.09 16.56 8.45
C PRO A 193 -8.06 16.13 9.49
N ARG A 194 -8.45 15.30 10.47
CA ARG A 194 -7.54 14.86 11.53
C ARG A 194 -6.40 13.99 11.01
N THR A 195 -6.66 13.18 9.98
CA THR A 195 -5.60 12.39 9.35
C THR A 195 -4.54 13.29 8.70
N LEU A 196 -4.94 14.37 8.03
CA LEU A 196 -4.01 15.32 7.43
C LEU A 196 -3.17 16.04 8.50
N GLU A 197 -3.78 16.49 9.59
CA GLU A 197 -3.08 17.09 10.74
C GLU A 197 -2.07 16.13 11.38
N TYR A 198 -2.44 14.85 11.51
CA TYR A 198 -1.53 13.83 12.04
C TYR A 198 -0.35 13.59 11.09
N LEU A 199 -0.60 13.53 9.78
CA LEU A 199 0.46 13.37 8.77
C LEU A 199 1.41 14.57 8.73
N GLU A 200 0.88 15.79 8.87
CA GLU A 200 1.69 17.00 9.06
C GLU A 200 2.59 16.86 10.29
N THR A 201 2.03 16.45 11.43
CA THR A 201 2.78 16.23 12.67
C THR A 201 3.89 15.17 12.50
N GLN A 202 3.67 14.14 11.69
CA GLN A 202 4.66 13.11 11.38
C GLN A 202 5.71 13.55 10.33
N GLY A 203 5.61 14.77 9.79
CA GLY A 203 6.50 15.24 8.72
C GLY A 203 6.29 14.52 7.38
N VAL A 204 5.12 13.92 7.18
CA VAL A 204 4.78 13.21 5.95
C VAL A 204 4.29 14.22 4.92
N CYS A 205 4.93 14.23 3.77
CA CYS A 205 4.45 15.06 2.67
C CYS A 205 3.24 14.38 2.01
N VAL A 206 2.15 15.14 1.94
CA VAL A 206 0.90 14.74 1.29
C VAL A 206 0.71 15.58 0.03
N ALA A 207 0.55 14.90 -1.09
CA ALA A 207 0.30 15.49 -2.40
C ALA A 207 -1.00 14.98 -3.00
N ALA A 208 -1.73 15.81 -3.75
CA ALA A 208 -2.87 15.36 -4.54
C ALA A 208 -2.58 15.46 -6.05
N TYR A 209 -3.03 14.46 -6.79
CA TYR A 209 -2.79 14.36 -8.23
C TYR A 209 -3.81 15.18 -9.03
N LYS A 210 -3.33 16.13 -9.85
CA LYS A 210 -4.13 17.01 -10.73
C LYS A 210 -5.21 17.85 -10.01
N THR A 211 -5.15 17.96 -8.68
CA THR A 211 -6.10 18.73 -7.87
C THR A 211 -5.40 19.26 -6.62
N ASN A 212 -5.94 20.32 -6.02
CA ASN A 212 -5.53 20.83 -4.71
C ASN A 212 -6.43 20.34 -3.56
N VAL A 213 -7.35 19.43 -3.84
CA VAL A 213 -8.29 18.86 -2.86
C VAL A 213 -7.94 17.40 -2.62
N PHE A 214 -7.87 17.00 -1.35
CA PHE A 214 -7.62 15.62 -0.98
C PHE A 214 -8.83 14.74 -1.36
N PRO A 215 -8.64 13.59 -2.04
CA PRO A 215 -9.72 12.69 -2.37
C PRO A 215 -10.20 11.90 -1.13
N ALA A 216 -11.47 11.50 -1.14
CA ALA A 216 -12.12 10.79 -0.04
C ALA A 216 -12.43 9.33 -0.41
N PHE A 217 -11.48 8.67 -1.08
CA PHE A 217 -11.52 7.27 -1.51
C PHE A 217 -12.62 6.97 -2.54
N PHE A 218 -13.90 6.98 -2.18
CA PHE A 218 -15.01 6.79 -3.13
C PHE A 218 -15.55 8.09 -3.74
N THR A 219 -15.08 9.25 -3.28
CA THR A 219 -15.47 10.56 -3.82
C THR A 219 -14.23 11.35 -4.24
N GLU A 220 -14.37 12.09 -5.35
CA GLU A 220 -13.28 12.89 -5.93
C GLU A 220 -12.78 13.98 -4.95
N THR A 221 -13.65 14.44 -4.04
CA THR A 221 -13.38 15.54 -3.12
C THR A 221 -13.77 15.19 -1.70
N SER A 222 -12.88 15.47 -0.75
CA SER A 222 -13.15 15.50 0.69
C SER A 222 -13.54 16.90 1.21
N GLY A 223 -13.41 17.93 0.38
CA GLY A 223 -13.44 19.33 0.82
C GLY A 223 -12.18 19.81 1.56
N CYS A 224 -11.24 18.92 1.88
CA CYS A 224 -9.98 19.26 2.53
C CYS A 224 -8.91 19.61 1.48
N LYS A 225 -8.17 20.71 1.68
CA LYS A 225 -7.08 21.07 0.78
C LYS A 225 -5.79 20.34 1.17
N VAL A 226 -4.95 20.04 0.19
CA VAL A 226 -3.58 19.60 0.42
C VAL A 226 -2.59 20.75 0.19
N GLY A 227 -1.46 20.70 0.89
CA GLY A 227 -0.39 21.69 0.72
C GLY A 227 0.36 21.56 -0.61
N LEU A 228 0.28 20.41 -1.28
CA LEU A 228 1.01 20.13 -2.52
C LEU A 228 0.11 19.53 -3.60
N THR A 229 0.07 20.18 -4.77
CA THR A 229 -0.55 19.64 -5.98
C THR A 229 0.52 19.08 -6.90
N VAL A 230 0.27 17.91 -7.45
CA VAL A 230 1.13 17.26 -8.43
C VAL A 230 0.48 17.32 -9.81
N GLU A 231 1.07 18.07 -10.74
CA GLU A 231 0.54 18.25 -12.09
C GLU A 231 1.01 17.17 -13.08
N SER A 232 0.20 16.94 -14.12
CA SER A 232 0.33 15.92 -15.16
C SER A 232 1.74 15.77 -15.76
N ASN A 233 2.43 16.87 -16.06
CA ASN A 233 3.34 16.86 -17.21
C ASN A 233 4.79 16.44 -16.97
N ARG A 234 5.24 16.05 -15.76
CA ARG A 234 6.58 15.44 -15.60
C ARG A 234 6.64 14.48 -14.43
N VAL A 235 6.56 13.18 -14.71
CA VAL A 235 6.76 12.11 -13.72
C VAL A 235 8.13 12.18 -13.06
N CYS A 236 9.15 12.61 -13.81
CA CYS A 236 10.49 12.90 -13.30
C CYS A 236 10.52 14.08 -12.30
N ALA A 237 9.50 14.95 -12.24
CA ALA A 237 9.35 15.97 -11.20
C ALA A 237 8.62 15.44 -9.95
N LYS A 238 7.81 14.38 -10.08
CA LYS A 238 6.95 13.81 -9.03
C LYS A 238 7.71 12.88 -8.09
N LEU A 239 8.60 12.06 -8.64
CA LEU A 239 9.58 11.32 -7.85
C LEU A 239 10.76 12.19 -7.40
N ARG A 240 10.92 13.41 -7.92
CA ARG A 240 12.01 14.32 -7.50
C ARG A 240 11.89 14.72 -6.03
N PHE A 241 10.67 14.91 -5.52
CA PHE A 241 10.45 15.13 -4.10
C PHE A 241 10.79 13.87 -3.29
N TYR A 242 10.30 12.68 -3.69
CA TYR A 242 10.70 11.43 -3.04
C TYR A 242 12.23 11.23 -3.06
N TYR A 243 12.87 11.44 -4.20
CA TYR A 243 14.33 11.38 -4.32
C TYR A 243 15.04 12.44 -3.49
N ALA A 244 14.45 13.63 -3.31
CA ALA A 244 14.97 14.65 -2.39
C ALA A 244 14.83 14.18 -0.93
N THR A 245 13.69 13.61 -0.53
CA THR A 245 13.47 12.98 0.79
C THR A 245 14.52 11.92 1.07
N ILE A 246 14.81 11.04 0.10
CA ILE A 246 15.87 10.04 0.21
C ILE A 246 17.25 10.69 0.30
N LYS A 247 17.58 11.64 -0.59
CA LYS A 247 18.90 12.29 -0.65
C LYS A 247 19.22 13.11 0.60
N LEU A 248 18.21 13.74 1.19
CA LEU A 248 18.33 14.51 2.42
C LEU A 248 18.27 13.63 3.67
N GLY A 249 17.97 12.33 3.53
CA GLY A 249 17.91 11.39 4.65
C GLY A 249 16.76 11.69 5.61
N LEU A 250 15.64 12.24 5.14
CA LEU A 250 14.52 12.64 6.00
C LEU A 250 13.83 11.46 6.68
N GLY A 251 13.96 10.25 6.12
CA GLY A 251 13.41 9.02 6.71
C GLY A 251 11.89 8.88 6.62
N THR A 252 11.18 9.87 6.08
CA THR A 252 9.72 9.85 5.92
C THR A 252 9.30 9.29 4.57
N GLY A 253 8.10 8.72 4.53
CA GLY A 253 7.39 8.35 3.32
C GLY A 253 6.68 9.55 2.70
N VAL A 254 6.01 9.29 1.59
CA VAL A 254 5.25 10.28 0.83
C VAL A 254 3.88 9.70 0.52
N LEU A 255 2.82 10.47 0.72
CA LEU A 255 1.47 10.09 0.30
C LEU A 255 1.09 10.86 -0.97
N ILE A 256 0.83 10.13 -2.05
CA ILE A 256 0.27 10.68 -3.29
C ILE A 256 -1.18 10.22 -3.38
N ALA A 257 -2.09 11.14 -3.10
CA ALA A 257 -3.52 10.92 -3.14
C ALA A 257 -4.05 11.20 -4.56
N VAL A 258 -4.69 10.21 -5.15
CA VAL A 258 -5.13 10.24 -6.55
C VAL A 258 -6.66 10.17 -6.58
N PRO A 259 -7.35 11.20 -7.07
CA PRO A 259 -8.80 11.19 -7.16
C PRO A 259 -9.28 10.07 -8.07
N ILE A 260 -10.42 9.46 -7.72
CA ILE A 260 -11.08 8.50 -8.60
C ILE A 260 -11.55 9.19 -9.90
N PRO A 261 -11.61 8.47 -11.03
CA PRO A 261 -12.10 9.03 -12.29
C PRO A 261 -13.57 9.44 -12.16
N LYS A 262 -13.95 10.53 -12.84
CA LYS A 262 -15.31 11.10 -12.77
C LYS A 262 -16.41 10.13 -13.20
N GLU A 263 -16.11 9.26 -14.15
CA GLU A 263 -17.00 8.18 -14.61
C GLU A 263 -17.37 7.17 -13.51
N HIS A 264 -16.54 7.06 -12.47
CA HIS A 264 -16.79 6.22 -11.30
C HIS A 264 -17.28 7.02 -10.07
N ALA A 265 -17.35 8.36 -10.16
CA ALA A 265 -17.70 9.23 -9.03
C ALA A 265 -19.19 9.26 -8.68
N THR A 266 -20.08 8.92 -9.63
CA THR A 266 -21.55 8.90 -9.40
C THR A 266 -21.96 7.87 -8.33
N SER A 267 -21.20 6.78 -8.19
CA SER A 267 -21.37 5.81 -7.11
C SER A 267 -20.97 6.36 -5.74
N GLY A 268 -20.14 7.41 -5.69
CA GLY A 268 -19.54 7.95 -4.47
C GLY A 268 -20.52 8.55 -3.47
N SER A 269 -21.58 9.23 -3.94
CA SER A 269 -22.63 9.79 -3.06
C SER A 269 -23.48 8.69 -2.41
N LEU A 270 -23.78 7.64 -3.18
CA LEU A 270 -24.46 6.43 -2.72
C LEU A 270 -23.61 5.70 -1.68
N ILE A 271 -22.31 5.56 -1.94
CA ILE A 271 -21.36 4.92 -1.02
C ILE A 271 -21.19 5.75 0.26
N GLU A 272 -21.11 7.08 0.20
CA GLU A 272 -21.02 7.94 1.39
C GLU A 272 -22.27 7.80 2.29
N SER A 273 -23.46 7.74 1.70
CA SER A 273 -24.69 7.46 2.45
C SER A 273 -24.65 6.09 3.14
N ALA A 274 -24.15 5.06 2.44
CA ALA A 274 -23.95 3.74 3.01
C ALA A 274 -22.92 3.75 4.15
N ILE A 275 -21.84 4.53 4.04
CA ILE A 275 -20.82 4.70 5.09
C ILE A 275 -21.42 5.35 6.34
N GLN A 276 -22.19 6.43 6.20
CA GLN A 276 -22.84 7.07 7.35
C GLN A 276 -23.77 6.11 8.10
N ARG A 277 -24.49 5.27 7.35
CA ARG A 277 -25.34 4.22 7.93
C ARG A 277 -24.50 3.15 8.64
N ALA A 278 -23.46 2.63 7.99
CA ALA A 278 -22.59 1.61 8.56
C ALA A 278 -21.89 2.10 9.85
N LEU A 279 -21.43 3.35 9.88
CA LEU A 279 -20.84 3.98 11.07
C LEU A 279 -21.83 4.07 12.23
N LYS A 280 -23.10 4.40 11.94
CA LYS A 280 -24.15 4.40 12.97
C LYS A 280 -24.37 2.99 13.52
N GLU A 281 -24.49 1.99 12.64
CA GLU A 281 -24.68 0.60 13.06
C GLU A 281 -23.48 0.02 13.83
N ALA A 282 -22.25 0.42 13.50
CA ALA A 282 -21.05 0.02 14.23
C ALA A 282 -21.08 0.56 15.67
N ARG A 283 -21.46 1.84 15.84
CA ARG A 283 -21.65 2.46 17.16
C ARG A 283 -22.74 1.76 17.96
N ASP A 284 -23.91 1.52 17.35
CA ASP A 284 -25.04 0.87 18.02
C ASP A 284 -24.67 -0.56 18.50
N LYS A 285 -23.73 -1.22 17.80
CA LYS A 285 -23.20 -2.56 18.13
C LYS A 285 -21.92 -2.55 18.97
N ASN A 286 -21.39 -1.39 19.35
CA ASN A 286 -20.12 -1.21 20.08
C ASN A 286 -18.91 -1.91 19.41
N ILE A 287 -18.86 -1.91 18.07
CA ILE A 287 -17.73 -2.47 17.32
C ILE A 287 -16.60 -1.44 17.29
N THR A 288 -15.42 -1.80 17.80
CA THR A 288 -14.29 -0.87 17.98
C THR A 288 -12.94 -1.48 17.59
N GLY A 289 -11.92 -0.64 17.37
CA GLY A 289 -10.55 -1.04 17.10
C GLY A 289 -10.40 -1.86 15.82
N ASN A 290 -9.57 -2.91 15.86
CA ASN A 290 -9.23 -3.73 14.69
C ASN A 290 -10.45 -4.37 13.98
N ALA A 291 -11.57 -4.53 14.67
CA ALA A 291 -12.81 -5.10 14.13
C ALA A 291 -13.70 -4.08 13.40
N GLU A 292 -13.47 -2.78 13.59
CA GLU A 292 -14.32 -1.74 13.01
C GLU A 292 -14.17 -1.65 11.49
N THR A 293 -12.95 -1.56 10.96
CA THR A 293 -12.73 -1.44 9.51
C THR A 293 -13.31 -2.62 8.71
N PRO A 294 -13.09 -3.90 9.07
CA PRO A 294 -13.70 -5.02 8.35
C PRO A 294 -15.23 -5.00 8.41
N PHE A 295 -15.81 -4.67 9.56
CA PHE A 295 -17.27 -4.53 9.69
C PHE A 295 -17.81 -3.44 8.76
N LEU A 296 -17.20 -2.27 8.78
CA LEU A 296 -17.64 -1.14 7.97
C LEU A 296 -17.52 -1.42 6.47
N LEU A 297 -16.41 -2.03 6.03
CA LEU A 297 -16.24 -2.40 4.62
C LEU A 297 -17.26 -3.45 4.17
N ALA A 298 -17.50 -4.49 4.98
CA ALA A 298 -18.49 -5.51 4.68
C ALA A 298 -19.90 -4.92 4.60
N ARG A 299 -20.26 -4.04 5.53
CA ARG A 299 -21.58 -3.41 5.58
C ARG A 299 -21.79 -2.42 4.45
N VAL A 300 -20.79 -1.61 4.10
CA VAL A 300 -20.84 -0.72 2.94
C VAL A 300 -21.01 -1.56 1.67
N ASN A 301 -20.25 -2.65 1.52
CA ASN A 301 -20.36 -3.52 0.35
C ASN A 301 -21.76 -4.14 0.19
N GLU A 302 -22.38 -4.56 1.29
CA GLU A 302 -23.77 -5.07 1.32
C GLU A 302 -24.76 -3.97 0.89
N LEU A 303 -24.60 -2.75 1.41
CA LEU A 303 -25.45 -1.61 1.10
C LEU A 303 -25.27 -1.07 -0.34
N THR A 304 -24.11 -1.31 -0.96
CA THR A 304 -23.75 -0.78 -2.28
C THR A 304 -23.72 -1.86 -3.38
N GLY A 305 -24.07 -3.11 -3.06
CA GLY A 305 -24.16 -4.19 -4.04
C GLY A 305 -22.85 -4.55 -4.75
N GLY A 306 -21.68 -4.42 -4.10
CA GLY A 306 -20.40 -4.87 -4.67
C GLY A 306 -19.56 -3.83 -5.42
N ALA A 307 -20.07 -2.61 -5.67
CA ALA A 307 -19.55 -1.72 -6.70
C ALA A 307 -18.23 -0.96 -6.41
N SER A 308 -17.48 -1.25 -5.35
CA SER A 308 -16.63 -0.21 -4.74
C SER A 308 -15.10 -0.44 -4.82
N LEU A 309 -14.58 -1.67 -4.71
CA LEU A 309 -13.15 -1.82 -4.33
C LEU A 309 -12.15 -2.13 -5.48
N ALA A 310 -12.56 -2.89 -6.50
CA ALA A 310 -11.65 -3.32 -7.59
C ALA A 310 -11.26 -2.16 -8.54
N SER A 311 -12.24 -1.34 -8.93
CA SER A 311 -12.03 -0.21 -9.85
C SER A 311 -11.05 0.84 -9.32
N ILE A 312 -10.98 1.02 -7.99
CA ILE A 312 -10.06 1.96 -7.35
C ILE A 312 -8.62 1.52 -7.56
N VAL A 313 -8.28 0.28 -7.19
CA VAL A 313 -6.88 -0.19 -7.25
C VAL A 313 -6.39 -0.22 -8.71
N ILE A 314 -7.23 -0.68 -9.63
CA ILE A 314 -6.90 -0.74 -11.06
C ILE A 314 -6.58 0.66 -11.60
N THR A 315 -7.42 1.66 -11.30
CA THR A 315 -7.16 3.05 -11.75
C THR A 315 -5.84 3.58 -11.19
N LEU A 316 -5.56 3.34 -9.91
CA LEU A 316 -4.34 3.82 -9.26
C LEU A 316 -3.10 3.19 -9.89
N VAL A 317 -3.13 1.89 -10.19
CA VAL A 317 -2.02 1.22 -10.87
C VAL A 317 -1.84 1.77 -12.28
N ILE A 318 -2.90 1.97 -13.06
CA ILE A 318 -2.80 2.56 -14.40
C ILE A 318 -2.12 3.93 -14.35
N LEU A 319 -2.56 4.79 -13.43
CA LEU A 319 -2.01 6.16 -13.31
C LEU A 319 -0.55 6.16 -12.88
N VAL A 320 -0.14 5.27 -11.97
CA VAL A 320 1.25 5.17 -11.52
C VAL A 320 2.13 4.61 -12.61
N THR A 321 1.66 3.59 -13.33
CA THR A 321 2.55 2.79 -14.15
C THR A 321 2.71 3.34 -15.57
N LEU A 322 1.66 3.96 -16.15
CA LEU A 322 1.79 4.83 -17.33
C LEU A 322 2.79 5.96 -17.11
N GLU A 323 2.86 6.46 -15.88
CA GLU A 323 3.75 7.54 -15.51
C GLU A 323 5.19 7.03 -15.26
N LEU A 324 5.38 5.91 -14.56
CA LEU A 324 6.70 5.32 -14.29
C LEU A 324 7.43 4.80 -15.54
N LEU A 325 6.71 4.37 -16.58
CA LEU A 325 7.28 3.78 -17.79
C LEU A 325 7.88 4.75 -18.81
N HIS A 326 7.49 6.03 -18.80
CA HIS A 326 8.03 7.01 -19.76
C HIS A 326 9.47 7.46 -19.41
N ASN A 327 10.24 6.59 -18.76
CA ASN A 327 11.58 6.87 -18.23
C ASN A 327 12.71 6.23 -19.06
N ASP A 328 12.53 6.03 -20.36
CA ASP A 328 13.63 5.68 -21.26
C ASP A 328 13.84 6.77 -22.33
N GLY A 329 15.06 7.30 -22.36
CA GLY A 329 15.62 7.97 -23.53
C GLY A 329 15.44 9.49 -23.60
N GLY A 330 16.19 10.22 -22.78
CA GLY A 330 16.33 11.66 -22.91
C GLY A 330 17.64 12.13 -22.32
N ALA A 331 18.74 11.74 -22.96
CA ALA A 331 20.01 12.42 -22.80
C ALA A 331 19.76 13.93 -22.98
N GLU A 332 20.04 14.71 -21.94
CA GLU A 332 20.48 16.07 -22.14
C GLU A 332 21.77 15.98 -22.96
N SER A 333 21.63 15.95 -24.29
CA SER A 333 22.70 16.32 -25.18
C SER A 333 22.99 17.77 -24.88
N ALA A 334 24.15 18.00 -24.30
CA ALA A 334 24.75 19.31 -24.21
C ALA A 334 24.79 19.96 -25.60
N SER A 335 24.18 21.13 -25.70
CA SER A 335 24.51 22.18 -26.65
C SER A 335 24.32 23.53 -25.98
#